data_AF-A0AAE7TMJ0-F1
#
_entry.id   AF-A0AAE7TMJ0-F1
#
_cell.length_a   1.000
_cell.length_b   1.000
_cell.length_c   1.000
_cell.angle_alpha   90.00
_cell.angle_beta   90.00
_cell.angle_gamma   90.00
#
_symmetry.space_group_name_H-M   'P 1'
#
loop_
_entity.id
_entity.type
_entity.pdbx_description
1 polymer ?
#
loop_
_entity_poly.entity_id
_entity_poly.type
_entity_poly.pdbx_seq_one_letter_code
_entity_poly.pdbx_strand_id
1 'polypeptide(L)'
;MPPAYHPPRPPGAKALQDGVKKAAAEVKLTGGLETTDVRHSDHGPGSYFVCLRQRGPSGDRPPAYSVFFDDDAYKGIQSSVILDACEAQPWASFD
;
A
#
# COMPACT_ATOMS: atom_id res chain seq x y z
N MET A 1 34.23 -6.96 8.37
CA MET A 1 33.32 -7.66 7.43
C MET A 1 32.17 -6.71 7.15
N PRO A 2 31.88 -6.34 5.89
CA PRO A 2 30.69 -5.55 5.62
C PRO A 2 29.45 -6.36 6.03
N PRO A 3 28.37 -5.71 6.50
CA PRO A 3 27.13 -6.42 6.79
C PRO A 3 26.67 -7.15 5.53
N ALA A 4 26.28 -8.41 5.69
CA ALA A 4 25.70 -9.18 4.60
C ALA A 4 24.45 -8.44 4.10
N TYR A 5 24.40 -8.14 2.81
CA TYR A 5 23.20 -7.56 2.21
C TYR A 5 22.08 -8.59 2.27
N HIS A 6 21.00 -8.25 2.99
CA HIS A 6 19.76 -9.01 2.98
C HIS A 6 18.76 -8.22 2.13
N PRO A 7 18.31 -8.77 0.97
CA PRO A 7 17.28 -8.11 0.21
C PRO A 7 16.02 -8.00 1.08
N PRO A 8 15.36 -6.83 1.10
CA PRO A 8 14.12 -6.64 1.83
C PRO A 8 13.08 -7.64 1.34
N ARG A 9 12.22 -8.10 2.24
CA ARG A 9 11.17 -9.08 1.95
C ARG A 9 9.81 -8.40 1.88
N PRO A 10 8.81 -9.00 1.21
CA PRO A 10 7.46 -8.49 1.28
C PRO A 10 6.92 -8.54 2.73
N PRO A 11 6.06 -7.59 3.12
CA PRO A 11 5.41 -7.61 4.44
C PRO A 11 4.61 -8.89 4.65
N GLY A 12 4.65 -9.40 5.87
CA GLY A 12 3.74 -10.44 6.32
C GLY A 12 2.30 -9.95 6.40
N ALA A 13 1.35 -10.87 6.34
CA ALA A 13 -0.09 -10.55 6.32
C ALA A 13 -0.54 -9.63 7.47
N LYS A 14 0.00 -9.84 8.68
CA LYS A 14 -0.33 -9.01 9.85
C LYS A 14 0.21 -7.58 9.71
N ALA A 15 1.47 -7.44 9.30
CA ALA A 15 2.10 -6.14 9.11
C ALA A 15 1.42 -5.35 7.99
N LEU A 16 1.05 -6.03 6.91
CA LEU A 16 0.24 -5.47 5.85
C LEU A 16 -1.11 -4.98 6.39
N GLN A 17 -1.78 -5.80 7.20
CA GLN A 17 -3.09 -5.44 7.73
C GLN A 17 -3.03 -4.20 8.64
N ASP A 18 -2.07 -4.17 9.55
CA ASP A 18 -1.86 -3.06 10.49
C ASP A 18 -1.42 -1.78 9.74
N GLY A 19 -0.53 -1.92 8.75
CA GLY A 19 -0.04 -0.81 7.93
C GLY A 19 -1.14 -0.18 7.06
N VAL A 20 -1.99 -0.99 6.42
CA VAL A 20 -3.12 -0.49 5.62
C VAL A 20 -4.14 0.23 6.50
N LYS A 21 -4.47 -0.32 7.69
CA LYS A 21 -5.38 0.34 8.65
C LYS A 21 -4.81 1.68 9.12
N LYS A 22 -3.52 1.72 9.43
CA LYS A 22 -2.82 2.95 9.81
C LYS A 22 -2.85 3.98 8.67
N ALA A 23 -2.52 3.57 7.46
CA ALA A 23 -2.53 4.41 6.28
C ALA A 23 -3.93 4.99 6.00
N ALA A 24 -4.97 4.15 6.05
CA ALA A 24 -6.36 4.58 5.91
C ALA A 24 -6.75 5.64 6.96
N ALA A 25 -6.30 5.50 8.21
CA ALA A 25 -6.53 6.49 9.25
C ALA A 25 -5.76 7.81 8.99
N GLU A 26 -4.52 7.74 8.52
CA GLU A 26 -3.68 8.91 8.19
C GLU A 26 -4.31 9.79 7.10
N VAL A 27 -4.86 9.16 6.05
CA VAL A 27 -5.56 9.86 4.96
C VAL A 27 -7.07 9.98 5.15
N LYS A 28 -7.58 9.57 6.33
CA LYS A 28 -8.98 9.68 6.73
C LYS A 28 -9.97 9.00 5.76
N LEU A 29 -9.63 7.82 5.26
CA LEU A 29 -10.58 7.00 4.50
C LEU A 29 -11.66 6.49 5.45
N THR A 30 -12.92 6.73 5.10
CA THR A 30 -14.08 6.37 5.91
C THR A 30 -14.94 5.38 5.13
N GLY A 31 -14.92 4.11 5.55
CA GLY A 31 -15.75 3.05 4.95
C GLY A 31 -14.97 1.79 4.61
N GLY A 32 -15.54 0.98 3.72
CA GLY A 32 -14.87 -0.22 3.21
C GLY A 32 -13.59 0.16 2.47
N LEU A 33 -12.54 -0.63 2.66
CA LEU A 33 -11.26 -0.42 1.97
C LEU A 33 -11.12 -1.44 0.84
N GLU A 34 -10.32 -1.07 -0.15
CA GLU A 34 -9.84 -1.97 -1.18
C GLU A 34 -8.33 -1.85 -1.29
N THR A 35 -7.66 -2.99 -1.49
CA THR A 35 -6.22 -3.04 -1.71
C THR A 35 -5.89 -3.88 -2.92
N THR A 36 -4.66 -3.74 -3.39
CA THR A 36 -4.08 -4.63 -4.42
C THR A 36 -3.13 -5.63 -3.78
N ASP A 37 -2.61 -6.54 -4.60
CA ASP A 37 -1.47 -7.37 -4.21
C ASP A 37 -0.23 -6.54 -3.85
N VAL A 38 0.63 -7.12 -3.02
CA VAL A 38 1.93 -6.57 -2.63
C VAL A 38 2.85 -6.58 -3.84
N ARG A 39 3.44 -5.42 -4.14
CA ARG A 39 4.35 -5.21 -5.27
C ARG A 39 5.66 -4.61 -4.79
N HIS A 40 6.73 -4.87 -5.55
CA HIS A 40 8.00 -4.19 -5.33
C HIS A 40 7.89 -2.73 -5.75
N SER A 41 8.52 -1.83 -5.01
CA SER A 41 8.64 -0.43 -5.35
C SER A 41 10.08 -0.07 -5.66
N ASP A 42 10.29 0.53 -6.83
CA ASP A 42 11.57 1.16 -7.17
C ASP A 42 11.59 2.65 -6.75
N HIS A 43 10.45 3.14 -6.25
CA HIS A 43 10.22 4.54 -5.88
C HIS A 43 9.50 4.65 -4.53
N GLY A 44 9.74 5.74 -3.79
CA GLY A 44 9.08 5.99 -2.51
C GLY A 44 9.87 5.51 -1.28
N PRO A 45 9.27 5.57 -0.08
CA PRO A 45 9.96 5.39 1.20
C PRO A 45 10.17 3.93 1.61
N GLY A 46 9.72 2.96 0.82
CA GLY A 46 9.88 1.53 1.11
C GLY A 46 10.04 0.69 -0.16
N SER A 47 10.58 -0.52 0.00
CA SER A 47 10.92 -1.47 -1.06
C SER A 47 9.71 -2.25 -1.57
N TYR A 48 8.62 -2.29 -0.79
CA TYR A 48 7.36 -2.89 -1.16
C TYR A 48 6.22 -1.91 -0.95
N PHE A 49 5.15 -2.05 -1.73
CA PHE A 49 3.95 -1.28 -1.53
C PHE A 49 2.69 -2.06 -1.89
N VAL A 50 1.55 -1.60 -1.36
CA VAL A 50 0.22 -1.92 -1.88
C VAL A 50 -0.50 -0.64 -2.25
N CYS A 51 -1.42 -0.74 -3.19
CA CYS A 51 -2.37 0.32 -3.44
C CYS A 51 -3.51 0.20 -2.44
N LEU A 52 -4.01 1.34 -1.98
CA LEU A 52 -5.12 1.50 -1.04
C LEU A 52 -6.08 2.54 -1.60
N ARG A 53 -7.37 2.23 -1.58
CA ARG A 53 -8.42 3.21 -1.85
C ARG A 53 -9.64 2.94 -0.97
N GLN A 54 -10.50 3.94 -0.86
CA GLN A 54 -11.82 3.74 -0.29
C GLN A 54 -12.70 3.02 -1.31
N ARG A 55 -13.51 2.07 -0.86
CA ARG A 55 -14.56 1.45 -1.67
C ARG A 55 -15.63 2.50 -1.95
N GLY A 56 -15.77 2.91 -3.21
CA GLY A 56 -16.75 3.89 -3.66
C GLY A 56 -17.94 3.26 -4.41
N PRO A 57 -19.03 4.00 -4.60
CA PRO A 57 -20.08 3.60 -5.53
C PRO A 57 -19.51 3.45 -6.94
N SER A 58 -20.01 2.46 -7.69
CA SER A 58 -19.58 2.14 -9.05
C SER A 58 -19.79 3.33 -9.99
N GLY A 59 -18.75 4.15 -10.21
CA GLY A 59 -18.81 5.32 -11.09
C GLY A 59 -17.82 6.42 -10.72
N ASP A 60 -17.55 6.60 -9.42
CA ASP A 60 -16.46 7.45 -8.95
C ASP A 60 -15.15 6.66 -8.90
N ARG A 61 -14.05 7.29 -9.30
CA ARG A 61 -12.69 6.75 -9.16
C ARG A 61 -12.08 7.36 -7.90
N PRO A 62 -12.26 6.74 -6.71
CA PRO A 62 -11.74 7.28 -5.48
C PRO A 62 -10.21 7.41 -5.56
N PRO A 63 -9.62 8.41 -4.88
CA PRO A 63 -8.18 8.60 -4.89
C PRO A 63 -7.48 7.32 -4.40
N ALA A 64 -6.50 6.88 -5.17
CA ALA A 64 -5.63 5.78 -4.82
C ALA A 64 -4.38 6.28 -4.09
N TYR A 65 -3.95 5.51 -3.11
CA TYR A 65 -2.77 5.77 -2.28
C TYR A 65 -1.84 4.56 -2.32
N SER A 66 -0.55 4.82 -2.27
CA SER A 66 0.51 3.81 -2.19
C SER A 66 0.95 3.72 -0.73
N VAL A 67 0.83 2.53 -0.15
CA VAL A 67 1.21 2.24 1.25
C VAL A 67 2.51 1.45 1.22
N PHE A 68 3.58 2.00 1.77
CA PHE A 68 4.94 1.48 1.64
C PHE A 68 5.40 0.70 2.86
N PHE A 69 6.22 -0.32 2.61
CA PHE A 69 6.77 -1.25 3.59
C PHE A 69 8.24 -1.58 3.27
N ASP A 70 9.04 -1.81 4.31
CA ASP A 70 10.25 -2.64 4.20
C ASP A 70 10.10 -3.79 5.19
N ASP A 71 10.12 -5.03 4.70
CA ASP A 71 9.75 -6.19 5.52
C ASP A 71 8.40 -5.94 6.20
N ASP A 72 8.33 -6.09 7.52
CA ASP A 72 7.11 -5.88 8.31
C ASP A 72 6.96 -4.42 8.83
N ALA A 73 7.82 -3.50 8.41
CA ALA A 73 7.82 -2.12 8.87
C ALA A 73 7.06 -1.21 7.91
N TYR A 74 5.96 -0.60 8.39
CA TYR A 74 5.28 0.50 7.70
C TYR A 74 6.23 1.70 7.51
N LYS A 75 6.32 2.20 6.27
CA LYS A 75 7.20 3.32 5.89
C LYS A 75 6.46 4.60 5.56
N GLY A 76 5.19 4.51 5.21
CA GLY A 76 4.37 5.69 4.95
C GLY A 76 3.28 5.44 3.91
N ILE A 77 2.52 6.50 3.65
CA ILE A 77 1.50 6.57 2.63
C ILE A 77 1.73 7.78 1.73
N GLN A 78 1.49 7.63 0.43
CA GLN A 78 1.55 8.70 -0.55
C GLN A 78 0.40 8.58 -1.54
N SER A 79 -0.11 9.70 -2.07
CA SER A 79 -1.07 9.67 -3.18
C SER A 79 -0.43 9.05 -4.43
N SER A 80 -1.09 8.08 -5.06
CA SER A 80 -0.60 7.32 -6.23
C SER A 80 -0.82 8.09 -7.54
N VAL A 81 -0.47 9.38 -7.59
CA VAL A 81 -1.02 10.30 -8.61
C VAL A 81 -0.67 9.87 -10.04
N ILE A 82 0.50 9.27 -10.30
CA ILE A 82 0.88 8.80 -11.66
C ILE A 82 1.84 7.59 -11.63
N LEU A 83 2.64 7.41 -10.57
CA LEU A 83 3.85 6.57 -10.63
C LEU A 83 3.62 5.07 -10.38
N ASP A 84 2.61 4.69 -9.59
CA ASP A 84 2.46 3.29 -9.12
C ASP A 84 1.47 2.43 -9.94
N ALA A 85 0.84 3.04 -10.95
CA ALA A 85 -0.20 2.42 -11.79
C ALA A 85 -1.34 1.76 -10.99
N CYS A 86 -1.59 2.22 -9.75
CA CYS A 86 -2.61 1.67 -8.85
C CYS A 86 -3.99 1.63 -9.50
N GLU A 87 -4.33 2.66 -10.28
CA GLU A 87 -5.63 2.75 -10.96
C GLU A 87 -5.92 1.62 -11.96
N ALA A 88 -4.88 0.96 -12.47
CA ALA A 88 -4.98 -0.14 -13.43
C ALA A 88 -4.88 -1.52 -12.79
N GLN A 89 -4.67 -1.60 -11.47
CA GLN A 89 -4.54 -2.89 -10.77
C GLN A 89 -5.90 -3.53 -10.48
N PRO A 90 -5.96 -4.88 -10.35
CA PRO A 90 -7.12 -5.56 -9.81
C PRO A 90 -7.25 -5.20 -8.32
N TRP A 91 -8.41 -4.65 -7.95
CA TRP A 91 -8.71 -4.26 -6.58
C TRP A 91 -9.45 -5.40 -5.88
N ALA A 92 -8.99 -5.75 -4.69
CA ALA A 92 -9.64 -6.70 -3.80
C ALA A 92 -10.24 -5.97 -2.60
N SER A 93 -11.35 -6.49 -2.11
CA SER A 93 -11.92 -6.04 -0.84
C SER A 93 -10.94 -6.30 0.30
N PHE A 94 -10.68 -5.28 1.11
CA PHE A 94 -9.83 -5.37 2.28
C PHE A 94 -10.71 -5.37 3.53
N ASP A 95 -10.70 -6.50 4.26
CA ASP A 95 -11.49 -6.78 5.47
C ASP A 95 -10.58 -6.78 6.72
#